data_AF-A0A1A2W9B7-F1
#
_entry.id   AF-A0A1A2W9B7-F1
#
_cell.length_a   1.000
_cell.length_b   1.000
_cell.length_c   1.000
_cell.angle_alpha   90.00
_cell.angle_beta   90.00
_cell.angle_gamma   90.00
#
_symmetry.space_group_name_H-M   'P 1'
#
loop_
_entity.id
_entity.type
_entity.pdbx_description
1 polymer ?
#
loop_
_entity_poly.entity_id
_entity_poly.type
_entity_poly.pdbx_seq_one_letter_code
_entity_poly.pdbx_strand_id
1 'polypeptide(L)'
;MDVAGLSPERSARSGGARRISSRDHRVRGPHAGVARPESKGSVPSARGTERPAGDAGPAAPDAADQRQADYFVRVLSQNRRLIEQRLDDYQKAIVTAQAGGDVDAVCNLRRMARIEEQDRDDLDGMLQRLRSRFPRRAPAQPPALSPRPRPAVR
;
A
#
# COMPACT_ATOMS: atom_id res chain seq x y z
N MET A 1 -48.18 -33.12 -49.33
CA MET A 1 -47.37 -32.47 -50.38
C MET A 1 -46.06 -32.06 -49.73
N ASP A 2 -44.98 -32.58 -50.29
CA ASP A 2 -43.59 -32.37 -49.90
C ASP A 2 -42.99 -31.41 -50.93
N VAL A 3 -42.37 -30.29 -50.51
CA VAL A 3 -41.33 -29.63 -51.31
C VAL A 3 -40.42 -28.80 -50.40
N ALA A 4 -39.19 -29.31 -50.22
CA ALA A 4 -37.88 -28.64 -50.22
C ALA A 4 -37.77 -27.19 -49.68
N GLY A 5 -36.88 -26.85 -48.75
CA GLY A 5 -35.52 -27.34 -48.54
C GLY A 5 -34.52 -26.52 -49.32
N LEU A 6 -33.62 -25.78 -48.65
CA LEU A 6 -32.30 -25.36 -49.11
C LEU A 6 -31.37 -25.03 -47.90
N SER A 7 -30.65 -26.06 -47.42
CA SER A 7 -29.17 -26.21 -47.23
C SER A 7 -28.22 -24.98 -47.31
N PRO A 8 -26.89 -25.12 -47.11
CA PRO A 8 -26.08 -25.82 -46.08
C PRO A 8 -24.86 -24.94 -45.64
N GLU A 9 -23.84 -25.58 -45.02
CA GLU A 9 -22.46 -25.09 -44.76
C GLU A 9 -22.26 -24.30 -43.45
N ARG A 10 -21.22 -24.50 -42.62
CA ARG A 10 -19.98 -25.27 -42.73
C ARG A 10 -19.46 -25.51 -41.32
N SER A 11 -19.37 -26.78 -40.93
CA SER A 11 -18.58 -27.20 -39.77
C SER A 11 -17.11 -27.25 -40.18
N ALA A 12 -16.28 -26.42 -39.54
CA ALA A 12 -14.84 -26.50 -39.61
C ALA A 12 -14.28 -26.72 -38.19
N ARG A 13 -13.91 -27.98 -37.92
CA ARG A 13 -12.59 -28.46 -37.43
C ARG A 13 -11.63 -27.32 -36.99
N SER A 14 -10.77 -27.41 -35.98
CA SER A 14 -10.22 -28.49 -35.15
C SER A 14 -9.00 -27.88 -34.45
N GLY A 15 -8.68 -28.33 -33.23
CA GLY A 15 -7.29 -28.55 -32.84
C GLY A 15 -6.62 -27.51 -31.95
N GLY A 16 -5.89 -28.03 -30.96
CA GLY A 16 -4.67 -27.38 -30.46
C GLY A 16 -4.55 -27.24 -28.96
N ALA A 17 -4.29 -28.35 -28.26
CA ALA A 17 -3.68 -28.32 -26.93
C ALA A 17 -2.31 -27.61 -27.00
N ARG A 18 -2.01 -26.73 -26.03
CA ARG A 18 -0.63 -26.45 -25.63
C ARG A 18 -0.47 -26.37 -24.12
N ARG A 19 0.65 -26.95 -23.72
CA ARG A 19 1.18 -27.32 -22.42
C ARG A 19 2.20 -26.27 -21.95
N ILE A 20 2.33 -26.16 -20.63
CA ILE A 20 3.57 -26.04 -19.83
C ILE A 20 4.37 -24.71 -19.84
N SER A 21 4.79 -24.39 -18.60
CA SER A 21 5.64 -23.34 -18.03
C SER A 21 7.04 -23.07 -18.63
N SER A 22 7.61 -21.90 -18.33
CA SER A 22 8.97 -21.60 -17.78
C SER A 22 9.24 -20.08 -17.93
N ARG A 23 9.49 -19.29 -16.87
CA ARG A 23 10.76 -19.08 -16.15
C ARG A 23 11.95 -18.72 -17.07
N ASP A 24 12.23 -17.43 -17.23
CA ASP A 24 13.56 -16.80 -17.38
C ASP A 24 13.37 -15.27 -17.28
N HIS A 25 13.85 -14.58 -16.25
CA HIS A 25 15.21 -14.10 -16.00
C HIS A 25 15.71 -13.02 -16.99
N ARG A 26 15.94 -11.84 -16.38
CA ARG A 26 17.14 -10.98 -16.51
C ARG A 26 17.19 -9.87 -17.60
N VAL A 27 17.35 -8.66 -17.05
CA VAL A 27 18.33 -7.61 -17.45
C VAL A 27 17.88 -6.64 -18.56
N ARG A 28 17.64 -5.38 -18.18
CA ARG A 28 18.30 -4.16 -18.71
C ARG A 28 17.60 -2.87 -18.23
N GLY A 29 18.19 -2.18 -17.25
CA GLY A 29 18.44 -0.74 -17.39
C GLY A 29 19.85 -0.55 -17.98
N PRO A 30 20.34 0.64 -18.35
CA PRO A 30 19.81 1.99 -18.10
C PRO A 30 19.68 2.87 -19.36
N HIS A 31 18.83 3.91 -19.32
CA HIS A 31 18.90 5.01 -20.30
C HIS A 31 19.91 6.06 -19.83
N ALA A 32 20.96 6.21 -20.63
CA ALA A 32 22.00 7.21 -20.50
C ALA A 32 21.58 8.53 -21.16
N GLY A 33 21.97 9.64 -20.54
CA GLY A 33 22.52 10.84 -21.19
C GLY A 33 21.58 11.69 -22.04
N VAL A 34 21.05 12.76 -21.45
CA VAL A 34 20.68 13.97 -22.20
C VAL A 34 21.45 15.15 -21.61
N ALA A 35 21.97 15.95 -22.54
CA ALA A 35 23.11 16.83 -22.39
C ALA A 35 22.83 18.12 -21.60
N ARG A 36 23.90 18.54 -20.95
CA ARG A 36 24.21 19.87 -20.40
C ARG A 36 24.14 20.97 -21.48
N PRO A 37 23.45 22.09 -21.23
CA PRO A 37 23.80 23.37 -21.83
C PRO A 37 24.62 24.21 -20.84
N GLU A 38 25.83 24.58 -21.26
CA GLU A 38 26.68 25.54 -20.55
C GLU A 38 26.16 26.96 -20.80
N SER A 39 25.89 27.71 -19.73
CA SER A 39 25.76 29.16 -19.79
C SER A 39 26.98 29.80 -19.13
N LYS A 40 27.89 30.33 -19.97
CA LYS A 40 28.89 31.31 -19.56
C LYS A 40 28.21 32.67 -19.42
N GLY A 41 28.42 33.35 -18.30
CA GLY A 41 27.98 34.74 -18.15
C GLY A 41 28.17 35.34 -16.76
N SER A 42 29.32 35.97 -16.56
CA SER A 42 29.58 37.14 -15.71
C SER A 42 29.35 37.09 -14.19
N VAL A 43 30.47 37.16 -13.47
CA VAL A 43 30.60 37.80 -12.14
C VAL A 43 30.64 39.33 -12.33
N PRO A 44 30.24 40.18 -11.36
CA PRO A 44 31.11 40.45 -10.20
C PRO A 44 30.42 40.69 -8.84
N SER A 45 31.23 40.46 -7.80
CA SER A 45 31.30 41.10 -6.47
C SER A 45 30.18 40.95 -5.42
N ALA A 46 30.53 40.14 -4.42
CA ALA A 46 30.46 40.36 -2.97
C ALA A 46 29.58 41.51 -2.40
N ARG A 47 28.62 41.13 -1.56
CA ARG A 47 28.37 41.73 -0.24
C ARG A 47 28.05 40.64 0.76
N GLY A 48 28.89 40.52 1.79
CA GLY A 48 28.55 39.81 3.01
C GLY A 48 27.45 40.56 3.77
N THR A 49 26.64 39.84 4.53
CA THR A 49 26.57 39.91 6.00
C THR A 49 25.33 39.11 6.41
N GLU A 50 25.58 38.01 7.12
CA GLU A 50 24.71 37.39 8.14
C GLU A 50 23.27 37.05 7.74
N ARG A 51 23.12 35.84 7.18
CA ARG A 51 21.88 35.08 7.35
C ARG A 51 21.88 34.54 8.79
N PRO A 52 20.90 34.85 9.64
CA PRO A 52 20.81 34.20 10.93
C PRO A 52 20.63 32.71 10.64
N ALA A 53 21.64 31.92 11.03
CA ALA A 53 21.55 30.49 11.18
C ALA A 53 20.56 30.21 12.32
N GLY A 54 19.28 30.44 12.04
CA GLY A 54 18.19 29.93 12.84
C GLY A 54 18.14 28.43 12.62
N ASP A 55 18.88 27.71 13.46
CA ASP A 55 18.57 26.38 13.98
C ASP A 55 17.61 25.53 13.12
N ALA A 56 18.02 25.26 11.89
CA ALA A 56 17.54 24.11 11.16
C ALA A 56 18.63 23.05 11.34
N GLY A 57 18.76 22.54 12.57
CA GLY A 57 19.38 21.24 12.79
C GLY A 57 18.80 20.26 11.76
N PRO A 58 19.61 19.32 11.22
CA PRO A 58 19.23 18.53 10.06
C PRO A 58 17.81 18.02 10.29
N ALA A 59 16.87 18.42 9.43
CA ALA A 59 15.58 17.78 9.35
C ALA A 59 15.89 16.35 8.93
N ALA A 60 16.19 15.52 9.93
CA ALA A 60 16.94 14.30 9.75
C ALA A 60 16.12 13.39 8.85
N PRO A 61 16.76 12.65 7.92
CA PRO A 61 16.06 11.66 7.09
C PRO A 61 15.11 10.77 7.92
N ASP A 62 15.48 10.46 9.16
CA ASP A 62 14.67 9.73 10.14
C ASP A 62 13.30 10.35 10.45
N ALA A 63 13.15 11.69 10.42
CA ALA A 63 11.88 12.36 10.63
C ALA A 63 10.94 12.27 9.42
N ALA A 64 11.50 12.23 8.21
CA ALA A 64 10.73 11.99 6.99
C ALA A 64 10.26 10.52 6.94
N ASP A 65 11.16 9.59 7.23
CA ASP A 65 10.86 8.15 7.30
C ASP A 65 9.80 7.84 8.36
N GLN A 66 9.87 8.49 9.52
CA GLN A 66 8.85 8.35 10.57
C GLN A 66 7.46 8.82 10.09
N ARG A 67 7.38 9.97 9.42
CA ARG A 67 6.11 10.47 8.86
C ARG A 67 5.54 9.53 7.80
N GLN A 68 6.41 8.95 6.98
CA GLN A 68 6.02 7.96 5.98
C GLN A 68 5.54 6.66 6.64
N ALA A 69 6.21 6.19 7.69
CA ALA A 69 5.76 5.04 8.47
C ALA A 69 4.38 5.29 9.09
N ASP A 70 4.15 6.46 9.68
CA ASP A 70 2.85 6.83 10.25
C ASP A 70 1.72 6.85 9.20
N TYR A 71 2.03 7.30 7.97
CA TYR A 71 1.11 7.22 6.85
C TYR A 71 0.75 5.77 6.51
N PHE A 72 1.75 4.90 6.32
CA PHE A 72 1.51 3.49 6.00
C PHE A 72 0.77 2.76 7.12
N VAL A 73 1.08 3.02 8.40
CA VAL A 73 0.31 2.45 9.51
C VAL A 73 -1.17 2.78 9.38
N ARG A 74 -1.52 4.02 9.01
CA ARG A 74 -2.92 4.44 8.86
C ARG A 74 -3.60 3.73 7.69
N VAL A 75 -2.97 3.70 6.52
CA VAL A 75 -3.53 3.08 5.31
C VAL A 75 -3.69 1.57 5.50
N LEU A 76 -2.66 0.89 6.01
CA LEU A 76 -2.71 -0.56 6.27
C LEU A 76 -3.76 -0.90 7.31
N SER A 77 -3.89 -0.10 8.38
CA SER A 77 -4.93 -0.29 9.40
C SER A 77 -6.34 -0.08 8.82
N GLN A 78 -6.51 0.88 7.91
CA GLN A 78 -7.79 1.09 7.22
C GLN A 78 -8.13 -0.09 6.32
N ASN A 79 -7.18 -0.56 5.50
CA ASN A 79 -7.37 -1.70 4.63
C ASN A 79 -7.71 -2.97 5.41
N ARG A 80 -7.02 -3.21 6.53
CA ARG A 80 -7.31 -4.33 7.43
C ARG A 80 -8.77 -4.31 7.92
N ARG A 81 -9.30 -3.15 8.30
CA ARG A 81 -10.71 -3.02 8.70
C ARG A 81 -11.69 -3.30 7.57
N LEU A 82 -11.36 -2.87 6.35
CA LEU A 82 -12.17 -3.16 5.17
C LEU A 82 -12.19 -4.66 4.85
N ILE A 83 -11.06 -5.36 5.03
CA ILE A 83 -10.98 -6.81 4.91
C ILE A 83 -11.87 -7.49 5.98
N GLU A 84 -11.76 -7.06 7.24
CA GLU A 84 -12.60 -7.58 8.32
C GLU A 84 -14.10 -7.43 8.00
N GLN A 85 -14.52 -6.27 7.50
CA GLN A 85 -15.89 -6.06 7.05
C GLN A 85 -16.30 -7.03 5.93
N ARG A 86 -15.44 -7.25 4.92
CA ARG A 86 -15.74 -8.20 3.84
C ARG A 86 -15.84 -9.64 4.34
N LEU A 87 -15.02 -10.02 5.31
CA LEU A 87 -15.09 -11.34 5.94
C LEU A 87 -16.44 -11.53 6.65
N ASP A 88 -16.91 -10.53 7.39
CA ASP A 88 -18.23 -10.56 8.02
C ASP A 88 -19.36 -10.70 6.99
N ASP A 89 -19.25 -9.98 5.87
CA ASP A 89 -20.23 -10.01 4.80
C ASP A 89 -20.22 -11.36 4.05
N TYR A 90 -19.05 -11.96 3.82
CA TYR A 90 -18.96 -13.33 3.29
C TYR A 90 -19.54 -14.35 4.23
N GLN A 91 -19.32 -14.22 5.54
CA GLN A 91 -19.91 -15.14 6.51
C GLN A 91 -21.43 -15.09 6.47
N LYS A 92 -22.03 -13.89 6.40
CA LYS A 92 -23.49 -13.73 6.23
C LYS A 92 -23.96 -14.33 4.90
N ALA A 93 -23.26 -14.05 3.80
CA ALA A 93 -23.61 -14.57 2.48
C ALA A 93 -23.54 -16.11 2.43
N ILE A 94 -22.57 -16.72 3.11
CA ILE A 94 -22.44 -18.18 3.22
C ILE A 94 -23.68 -18.76 3.92
N VAL A 95 -24.11 -18.17 5.04
CA VAL A 95 -25.32 -18.62 5.76
C VAL A 95 -26.55 -18.53 4.86
N THR A 96 -26.70 -17.42 4.13
CA THR A 96 -27.81 -17.23 3.17
C THR A 96 -27.78 -18.26 2.04
N ALA A 97 -26.61 -18.49 1.43
CA ALA A 97 -26.45 -19.47 0.36
C ALA A 97 -26.69 -20.91 0.85
N GLN A 98 -26.25 -21.24 2.07
CA GLN A 98 -26.53 -22.53 2.71
C GLN A 98 -28.02 -22.74 2.93
N ALA A 99 -28.74 -21.73 3.43
CA ALA A 99 -30.19 -21.80 3.60
C ALA A 99 -30.93 -21.96 2.26
N GLY A 100 -30.40 -21.37 1.18
CA GLY A 100 -30.92 -21.53 -0.19
C GLY A 100 -30.51 -22.83 -0.89
N GLY A 101 -29.63 -23.65 -0.30
CA GLY A 101 -29.11 -24.87 -0.92
C GLY A 101 -28.14 -24.64 -2.08
N ASP A 102 -27.61 -23.42 -2.23
CA ASP A 102 -26.67 -23.07 -3.31
C ASP A 102 -25.24 -23.46 -2.94
N VAL A 103 -24.87 -24.72 -3.26
CA VAL A 103 -23.57 -25.30 -2.92
C VAL A 103 -22.42 -24.61 -3.66
N ASP A 104 -22.64 -24.17 -4.90
CA ASP A 104 -21.62 -23.52 -5.71
C ASP A 104 -21.30 -22.13 -5.16
N ALA A 105 -22.33 -21.36 -4.79
CA ALA A 105 -22.14 -20.08 -4.10
C ALA A 105 -21.39 -20.25 -2.79
N VAL A 106 -21.72 -21.27 -1.97
CA VAL A 106 -21.01 -21.55 -0.72
C VAL A 106 -19.54 -21.86 -0.97
N CYS A 107 -19.22 -22.69 -1.98
CA CYS A 107 -17.84 -23.01 -2.33
C CYS A 107 -17.05 -21.77 -2.76
N ASN A 108 -17.66 -20.92 -3.61
CA ASN A 108 -17.03 -19.69 -4.09
C ASN A 108 -16.83 -18.67 -2.96
N LEU A 109 -17.83 -18.45 -2.12
CA LEU A 109 -17.73 -17.51 -0.99
C LEU A 109 -16.65 -17.93 0.01
N ARG A 110 -16.55 -19.23 0.34
CA ARG A 110 -15.47 -19.74 1.19
C ARG A 110 -14.10 -19.55 0.56
N ARG A 111 -13.97 -19.72 -0.76
CA ARG A 111 -12.72 -19.44 -1.47
C ARG A 111 -12.35 -17.96 -1.35
N MET A 112 -13.30 -17.04 -1.53
CA MET A 112 -13.04 -15.61 -1.42
C MET A 112 -12.67 -15.21 0.02
N ALA A 113 -13.37 -15.74 1.02
CA ALA A 113 -13.05 -15.51 2.42
C ALA A 113 -11.61 -15.92 2.77
N ARG A 114 -11.13 -17.07 2.26
CA ARG A 114 -9.74 -17.50 2.48
C ARG A 114 -8.70 -16.56 1.86
N ILE A 115 -8.99 -15.97 0.71
CA ILE A 115 -8.08 -15.01 0.06
C ILE A 115 -8.00 -13.75 0.94
N GLU A 116 -9.14 -13.24 1.39
CA GLU A 116 -9.19 -12.09 2.29
C GLU A 116 -8.53 -12.37 3.65
N GLU A 117 -8.66 -13.57 4.20
CA GLU A 117 -7.94 -14.00 5.41
C GLU A 117 -6.42 -13.94 5.21
N GLN A 118 -5.92 -14.44 4.07
CA GLN A 118 -4.51 -14.36 3.74
C GLN A 118 -4.03 -12.90 3.61
N ASP A 119 -4.81 -12.06 2.91
CA ASP A 119 -4.49 -10.64 2.78
C ASP A 119 -4.44 -9.95 4.14
N ARG A 120 -5.39 -10.25 5.05
CA ARG A 120 -5.38 -9.71 6.41
C ARG A 120 -4.10 -10.08 7.15
N ASP A 121 -3.71 -11.35 7.10
CA ASP A 121 -2.53 -11.85 7.79
C ASP A 121 -1.24 -11.22 7.22
N ASP A 122 -1.18 -10.98 5.91
CA ASP A 122 -0.10 -10.25 5.26
C ASP A 122 -0.04 -8.78 5.71
N LEU A 123 -1.19 -8.09 5.80
CA LEU A 123 -1.28 -6.73 6.34
C LEU A 123 -0.81 -6.66 7.79
N ASP A 124 -1.19 -7.63 8.62
CA ASP A 124 -0.79 -7.72 10.02
C ASP A 124 0.73 -7.90 10.15
N GLY A 125 1.33 -8.75 9.30
CA GLY A 125 2.77 -8.91 9.22
C GLY A 125 3.49 -7.60 8.82
N MET A 126 2.96 -6.86 7.85
CA MET A 126 3.51 -5.56 7.47
C MET A 126 3.40 -4.52 8.59
N LEU A 127 2.24 -4.43 9.25
CA LEU A 127 2.02 -3.53 10.38
C LEU A 127 2.98 -3.82 11.54
N GLN A 128 3.22 -5.09 11.86
CA GLN A 128 4.16 -5.49 12.90
C GLN A 128 5.60 -5.07 12.56
N ARG A 129 6.05 -5.31 11.32
CA ARG A 129 7.38 -4.89 10.85
C ARG A 129 7.55 -3.38 10.86
N LEU A 130 6.52 -2.65 10.47
CA LEU A 130 6.55 -1.19 10.44
C LEU A 130 6.63 -0.60 11.86
N ARG A 131 5.82 -1.10 12.78
CA ARG A 131 5.81 -0.66 14.19
C ARG A 131 7.09 -1.01 14.93
N SER A 132 7.72 -2.14 14.63
CA SER A 132 8.99 -2.53 15.24
C SER A 132 10.17 -1.69 14.74
N ARG A 133 10.18 -1.30 13.46
CA ARG A 133 11.23 -0.45 12.89
C ARG A 133 11.07 1.03 13.27
N PHE A 134 9.85 1.51 13.41
CA PHE A 134 9.52 2.91 13.70
C PHE A 134 8.73 3.02 15.01
N PRO A 135 9.36 2.71 16.16
CA PRO A 135 8.70 2.82 17.44
C PRO A 135 8.28 4.26 17.67
N ARG A 136 6.97 4.48 17.85
CA ARG A 136 6.42 5.82 18.05
C ARG A 136 7.03 6.39 19.33
N ARG A 137 7.88 7.42 19.21
CA ARG A 137 8.44 8.12 20.36
C ARG A 137 7.27 8.74 21.13
N ALA A 138 6.99 8.23 22.33
CA ALA A 138 6.00 8.85 23.19
C ALA A 138 6.40 10.33 23.37
N PRO A 139 5.45 11.27 23.32
CA PRO A 139 5.77 12.67 23.56
C PRO A 139 6.45 12.74 24.92
N ALA A 140 7.72 13.15 24.94
CA ALA A 140 8.46 13.32 26.16
C ALA A 140 7.60 14.19 27.09
N GLN A 141 7.22 13.63 28.22
CA GLN A 141 6.51 14.34 29.27
C GLN A 141 7.34 15.62 29.53
N PRO A 142 6.77 16.83 29.35
CA PRO A 142 7.53 18.05 29.59
C PRO A 142 8.07 17.97 31.02
N PRO A 143 9.37 18.29 31.27
CA PRO A 143 9.94 18.19 32.60
C PRO A 143 9.04 18.97 33.55
N ALA A 144 8.56 18.27 34.58
CA ALA A 144 7.67 18.84 35.58
C ALA A 144 8.27 20.17 36.04
N LEU A 145 7.61 21.28 35.67
CA LEU A 145 8.00 22.60 36.13
C LEU A 145 7.91 22.57 37.65
N SER A 146 9.07 22.68 38.30
CA SER A 146 9.19 22.75 39.75
C SER A 146 8.20 23.79 40.30
N PRO A 147 7.42 23.48 41.34
CA PRO A 147 6.41 24.40 41.86
C PRO A 147 7.10 25.67 42.36
N ARG A 148 6.83 26.78 41.67
CA ARG A 148 7.32 28.11 42.04
C ARG A 148 6.76 28.48 43.43
N PRO A 149 7.62 28.78 44.43
CA PRO A 149 7.14 29.16 45.75
C PRO A 149 6.43 30.52 45.65
N ARG A 150 5.20 30.58 46.16
CA ARG A 150 4.43 31.83 46.26
C ARG A 150 5.00 32.68 47.41
N PRO A 151 5.22 33.99 47.21
CA PRO A 151 5.63 34.86 48.29
C PRO A 151 4.47 35.02 49.28
N ALA A 152 4.75 34.79 50.56
CA ALA A 152 3.82 35.09 51.64
C ALA A 152 3.67 36.62 51.74
N VAL A 153 2.43 37.09 51.57
CA VAL A 153 2.04 38.46 51.87
C VAL A 153 1.98 38.60 53.39
N ARG A 154 2.64 39.63 53.93
CA ARG A 154 2.61 40.00 55.34
C ARG A 154 1.90 41.34 55.49
#